data_AF-A0A2N2ZXN2-F1
#
_entry.id   AF-A0A2N2ZXN2-F1
#
_cell.length_a   1.000
_cell.length_b   1.000
_cell.length_c   1.000
_cell.angle_alpha   90.00
_cell.angle_beta   90.00
_cell.angle_gamma   90.00
#
_symmetry.space_group_name_H-M   'P 1'
#
loop_
_entity.id
_entity.type
_entity.pdbx_description
1 polymer ?
#
loop_
_entity_poly.entity_id
_entity_poly.type
_entity_poly.pdbx_seq_one_letter_code
_entity_poly.pdbx_strand_id
1 'polypeptide(L)'
;MTICHYPPGNTGNPQTIEIPVSAWPAHQAHGDVQGPCPQITTPPDTTGTGNSGNGNKKITICHYPPGNTSNPQTIEIPQSAWAAHQAHGDTLGECGSSSKKKGEIKKGTLKP
;
A
#
# COMPACT_ATOMS: atom_id res chain seq x y z
N MET A 1 -22.01 7.79 -10.01
CA MET A 1 -20.87 7.64 -10.93
C MET A 1 -19.64 7.22 -10.14
N THR A 2 -18.82 6.35 -10.71
CA THR A 2 -17.59 5.89 -10.05
C THR A 2 -16.44 6.85 -10.30
N ILE A 3 -15.72 7.22 -9.24
CA ILE A 3 -14.52 8.05 -9.31
C ILE A 3 -13.39 7.43 -8.48
N CYS A 4 -12.16 7.81 -8.78
CA CYS A 4 -11.00 7.57 -7.95
C CYS A 4 -10.72 8.86 -7.17
N HIS A 5 -11.04 8.82 -5.90
CA HIS A 5 -10.96 9.93 -4.96
C HIS A 5 -9.57 9.98 -4.30
N TYR A 6 -8.92 11.14 -4.28
CA TYR A 6 -7.64 11.38 -3.62
C TYR A 6 -7.84 12.30 -2.41
N PRO A 7 -7.99 11.76 -1.18
CA PRO A 7 -8.26 12.58 -0.01
C PRO A 7 -7.16 13.62 0.23
N PRO A 8 -7.52 14.90 0.51
CA PRO A 8 -6.55 15.91 0.89
C PRO A 8 -5.75 15.47 2.12
N GLY A 9 -4.42 15.56 2.04
CA GLY A 9 -3.51 15.09 3.09
C GLY A 9 -3.26 13.57 3.11
N ASN A 10 -3.94 12.80 2.25
CA ASN A 10 -3.71 11.35 2.08
C ASN A 10 -3.81 10.94 0.59
N THR A 11 -3.13 11.67 -0.30
CA THR A 11 -3.14 11.43 -1.75
C THR A 11 -2.49 10.09 -2.15
N GLY A 12 -1.74 9.46 -1.25
CA GLY A 12 -1.23 8.09 -1.42
C GLY A 12 -2.26 6.99 -1.16
N ASN A 13 -3.46 7.36 -0.68
CA ASN A 13 -4.57 6.45 -0.45
C ASN A 13 -5.78 6.79 -1.34
N PRO A 14 -5.67 6.53 -2.65
CA PRO A 14 -6.78 6.74 -3.55
C PRO A 14 -7.89 5.72 -3.29
N GLN A 15 -9.14 6.19 -3.22
CA GLN A 15 -10.32 5.38 -2.94
C GLN A 15 -11.26 5.35 -4.13
N THR A 16 -11.71 4.16 -4.53
CA THR A 16 -12.80 4.05 -5.51
C THR A 16 -14.12 4.21 -4.79
N ILE A 17 -14.83 5.29 -5.09
CA ILE A 17 -16.12 5.61 -4.48
C ILE A 17 -17.18 5.89 -5.54
N GLU A 18 -18.45 5.80 -5.15
CA GLU A 18 -19.57 6.21 -5.98
C GLU A 18 -20.16 7.53 -5.46
N ILE A 19 -20.25 8.51 -6.34
CA ILE A 19 -20.79 9.84 -6.03
C ILE A 19 -21.94 10.23 -6.95
N PRO A 20 -22.85 11.12 -6.54
CA PRO A 20 -23.77 11.78 -7.45
C PRO A 20 -23.00 12.58 -8.52
N VAL A 21 -23.51 12.63 -9.75
CA VAL A 21 -22.90 13.40 -10.84
C VAL A 21 -22.80 14.89 -10.48
N SER A 22 -23.73 15.42 -9.69
CA SER A 22 -23.70 16.80 -9.19
C SER A 22 -22.51 17.11 -8.28
N ALA A 23 -21.91 16.09 -7.65
CA ALA A 23 -20.75 16.27 -6.78
C ALA A 23 -19.42 16.22 -7.56
N TRP A 24 -19.44 15.81 -8.83
CA TRP A 24 -18.23 15.64 -9.65
C TRP A 24 -17.38 16.92 -9.78
N PRO A 25 -17.95 18.13 -10.02
CA PRO A 25 -17.13 19.34 -10.18
C PRO A 25 -16.29 19.65 -8.94
N ALA A 26 -16.81 19.41 -7.74
CA ALA A 26 -16.08 19.61 -6.50
C ALA A 26 -14.96 18.57 -6.34
N HIS A 27 -15.26 17.29 -6.54
CA HIS A 27 -14.29 16.20 -6.46
C HIS A 27 -13.15 16.40 -7.48
N GLN A 28 -13.48 16.75 -8.73
CA GLN A 28 -12.51 17.06 -9.77
C GLN A 28 -11.59 18.24 -9.40
N ALA A 29 -12.13 19.30 -8.77
CA ALA A 29 -11.34 20.44 -8.33
C ALA A 29 -10.29 20.09 -7.25
N HIS A 30 -10.48 18.97 -6.54
CA HIS A 30 -9.56 18.45 -5.52
C HIS A 30 -8.63 17.33 -6.03
N GLY A 31 -8.62 17.06 -7.35
CA GLY A 31 -7.69 16.13 -7.98
C GLY A 31 -8.25 14.72 -8.23
N ASP A 32 -9.56 14.52 -8.04
CA ASP A 32 -10.19 13.24 -8.32
C ASP A 32 -10.30 12.97 -9.82
N VAL A 33 -10.24 11.69 -10.19
CA VAL A 33 -10.38 11.26 -11.59
C VAL A 33 -11.63 10.43 -11.78
N GLN A 34 -12.25 10.55 -12.95
CA GLN A 34 -13.42 9.75 -13.31
C GLN A 34 -13.00 8.30 -13.59
N GLY A 35 -13.75 7.34 -13.04
CA GLY A 35 -13.47 5.91 -13.15
C GLY A 35 -12.84 5.30 -11.89
N PRO A 36 -12.63 3.97 -11.86
CA PRO A 36 -12.02 3.31 -10.71
C PRO A 36 -10.53 3.67 -10.56
N CYS A 37 -10.00 3.50 -9.35
CA CYS A 37 -8.58 3.71 -9.12
C CYS A 37 -7.72 2.68 -9.85
N PRO A 38 -6.52 3.07 -10.34
CA PRO A 38 -5.61 2.14 -11.00
C PRO A 38 -5.24 1.01 -10.03
N GLN A 39 -5.50 -0.23 -10.43
CA GLN A 39 -5.02 -1.38 -9.67
C GLN A 39 -3.50 -1.46 -9.87
N ILE A 40 -2.74 -1.19 -8.81
CA ILE A 40 -1.33 -1.56 -8.76
C ILE A 40 -1.28 -3.09 -8.82
N THR A 41 -1.04 -3.62 -10.02
CA THR A 41 -0.76 -5.03 -10.25
C THR A 41 0.65 -5.31 -9.75
N THR A 42 0.79 -5.58 -8.46
CA THR A 42 1.96 -6.34 -8.02
C THR A 42 1.89 -7.74 -8.67
N PRO A 43 3.04 -8.31 -9.08
CA PRO A 43 3.09 -9.62 -9.72
C PRO A 43 2.37 -10.67 -8.87
N PRO A 44 1.70 -11.65 -9.51
CA PRO A 44 0.87 -12.62 -8.84
C PRO A 44 1.75 -13.53 -7.97
N ASP A 45 1.63 -13.42 -6.65
CA ASP A 45 1.84 -14.57 -5.79
C ASP A 45 0.54 -14.87 -5.04
N THR A 46 -0.21 -15.79 -5.66
CA THR A 46 -0.90 -16.92 -5.07
C THR A 46 -1.31 -16.81 -3.59
N THR A 47 -2.57 -16.43 -3.36
CA THR A 47 -3.63 -17.28 -2.76
C THR A 47 -4.77 -16.39 -2.30
N GLY A 48 -5.88 -16.41 -3.04
CA GLY A 48 -7.09 -15.69 -2.64
C GLY A 48 -8.01 -15.39 -3.81
N THR A 49 -8.64 -16.44 -4.35
CA THR A 49 -9.85 -16.37 -5.17
C THR A 49 -10.84 -15.35 -4.59
N GLY A 50 -11.17 -14.28 -5.32
CA GLY A 50 -12.11 -13.28 -4.83
C GLY A 50 -12.35 -12.13 -5.79
N ASN A 51 -13.52 -12.17 -6.41
CA ASN A 51 -14.15 -11.20 -7.29
C ASN A 51 -14.03 -9.72 -6.87
N SER A 52 -14.19 -8.85 -7.88
CA SER A 52 -14.89 -7.57 -7.84
C SER A 52 -14.97 -6.83 -6.50
N GLY A 53 -14.28 -5.69 -6.46
CA GLY A 53 -14.73 -4.52 -5.70
C GLY A 53 -14.19 -4.40 -4.27
N ASN A 54 -14.04 -3.14 -3.87
CA ASN A 54 -13.68 -2.66 -2.53
C ASN A 54 -12.21 -2.75 -2.12
N GLY A 55 -11.78 -1.73 -1.38
CA GLY A 55 -10.45 -1.54 -0.78
C GLY A 55 -10.09 -2.56 0.31
N ASN A 56 -10.37 -3.83 0.05
CA ASN A 56 -10.16 -4.97 0.96
C ASN A 56 -8.89 -5.75 0.65
N LYS A 57 -8.09 -5.33 -0.35
CA LYS A 57 -6.75 -5.91 -0.56
C LYS A 57 -5.93 -5.61 0.68
N LYS A 58 -5.59 -6.63 1.45
CA LYS A 58 -4.68 -6.51 2.58
C LYS A 58 -3.26 -6.76 2.13
N ILE A 59 -2.33 -6.00 2.71
CA ILE A 59 -0.89 -6.19 2.57
C ILE A 59 -0.32 -6.47 3.96
N THR A 60 0.68 -7.32 4.00
CA THR A 60 1.46 -7.56 5.22
C THR A 60 2.53 -6.48 5.35
N ILE A 61 2.62 -5.87 6.52
CA ILE A 61 3.64 -4.87 6.85
C ILE A 61 4.28 -5.18 8.19
N CYS A 62 5.47 -4.63 8.40
CA CYS A 62 6.13 -4.55 9.67
C CYS A 62 5.90 -3.14 10.22
N HIS A 63 5.02 -3.06 11.20
CA HIS A 63 4.55 -1.84 11.82
C HIS A 63 5.45 -1.43 12.98
N TYR A 64 5.86 -0.16 13.04
CA TYR A 64 6.64 0.43 14.12
C TYR A 64 5.79 1.46 14.87
N PRO A 65 5.18 1.09 16.01
CA PRO A 65 4.29 1.99 16.73
C PRO A 65 4.99 3.29 17.17
N PRO A 66 4.34 4.46 17.02
CA PRO A 66 4.87 5.72 17.54
C PRO A 66 5.16 5.61 19.04
N GLY A 67 6.38 5.97 19.44
CA GLY A 67 6.83 5.89 20.85
C GLY A 67 7.32 4.52 21.31
N ASN A 68 7.21 3.46 20.49
CA ASN A 68 7.81 2.15 20.78
C ASN A 68 8.35 1.47 19.50
N THR A 69 9.30 2.13 18.85
CA THR A 69 9.94 1.64 17.62
C THR A 69 10.81 0.39 17.84
N SER A 70 11.09 0.02 19.10
CA SER A 70 11.87 -1.19 19.44
C SER A 70 11.05 -2.47 19.48
N ASN A 71 9.72 -2.39 19.35
CA ASN A 71 8.83 -3.55 19.34
C ASN A 71 7.96 -3.58 18.08
N PRO A 72 8.54 -3.92 16.92
CA PRO A 72 7.80 -3.90 15.67
C PRO A 72 6.86 -5.10 15.55
N GLN A 73 5.71 -4.89 14.91
CA GLN A 73 4.63 -5.88 14.81
C GLN A 73 4.32 -6.20 13.34
N THR A 74 4.30 -7.49 13.00
CA THR A 74 3.79 -7.93 11.71
C THR A 74 2.26 -7.87 11.73
N ILE A 75 1.67 -7.04 10.87
CA ILE A 75 0.23 -6.87 10.77
C ILE A 75 -0.23 -6.87 9.30
N GLU A 76 -1.49 -7.23 9.07
CA GLU A 76 -2.15 -7.02 7.79
C GLU A 76 -2.95 -5.73 7.83
N ILE A 77 -2.63 -4.79 6.94
CA ILE A 77 -3.40 -3.56 6.76
C ILE A 77 -4.05 -3.55 5.39
N PRO A 78 -5.18 -2.84 5.20
CA PRO A 78 -5.63 -2.50 3.87
C PRO A 78 -4.49 -1.83 3.08
N GLN A 79 -4.30 -2.22 1.82
CA GLN A 79 -3.29 -1.61 0.94
C GLN A 79 -3.48 -0.09 0.83
N SER A 80 -4.73 0.37 0.93
CA SER A 80 -5.11 1.77 1.05
C SER A 80 -4.45 2.48 2.24
N ALA A 81 -4.25 1.81 3.37
CA ALA A 81 -3.62 2.38 4.55
C ALA A 81 -2.08 2.48 4.43
N TRP A 82 -1.46 1.83 3.43
CA TRP A 82 -0.01 1.76 3.30
C TRP A 82 0.69 3.11 3.35
N ALA A 83 0.18 4.11 2.63
CA ALA A 83 0.84 5.42 2.53
C ALA A 83 0.98 6.09 3.90
N ALA A 84 -0.05 6.01 4.75
CA ALA A 84 -0.01 6.56 6.09
C ALA A 84 0.97 5.77 6.97
N HIS A 85 0.88 4.44 6.95
CA HIS A 85 1.78 3.55 7.70
C HIS A 85 3.25 3.75 7.31
N GLN A 86 3.54 3.86 6.01
CA GLN A 86 4.87 4.16 5.48
C GLN A 86 5.40 5.52 5.97
N ALA A 87 4.55 6.55 6.01
CA ALA A 87 4.94 7.87 6.52
C ALA A 87 5.32 7.86 8.02
N HIS A 88 4.86 6.85 8.76
CA HIS A 88 5.22 6.62 10.17
C HIS A 88 6.41 5.66 10.37
N GLY A 89 7.04 5.18 9.29
CA GLY A 89 8.24 4.34 9.34
C GLY A 89 7.99 2.83 9.18
N ASP A 90 6.76 2.43 8.85
CA ASP A 90 6.43 1.03 8.57
C ASP A 90 7.12 0.52 7.29
N THR A 91 7.38 -0.78 7.25
CA THR A 91 8.00 -1.43 6.08
C THR A 91 7.09 -2.50 5.48
N LEU A 92 7.18 -2.71 4.17
CA LEU A 92 6.43 -3.78 3.49
C LEU A 92 7.01 -5.15 3.86
N GLY A 93 6.13 -6.11 4.14
CA GLY A 93 6.49 -7.48 4.53
C GLY A 93 6.55 -7.68 6.05
N GLU A 94 6.87 -8.89 6.49
CA GLU A 94 6.90 -9.25 7.91
C GLU A 94 8.11 -8.65 8.65
N CYS A 95 7.96 -8.40 9.94
CA CYS A 95 9.07 -7.99 10.79
C CYS A 95 10.17 -9.04 10.86
N GLY A 96 11.42 -8.61 10.72
CA GLY A 96 12.58 -9.51 10.70
C GLY A 96 12.88 -10.13 9.32
N SER A 97 12.15 -9.74 8.26
CA SER A 97 12.50 -10.05 6.88
C SER A 97 13.69 -9.20 6.42
N SER A 98 14.86 -9.37 7.05
CA SER A 98 16.11 -8.78 6.58
C SER A 98 16.41 -9.28 5.16
N SER A 99 16.17 -8.43 4.17
CA SER A 99 16.93 -8.38 2.92
C SER A 99 17.13 -9.72 2.19
N LYS A 100 16.15 -10.17 1.42
CA LYS A 100 16.42 -11.02 0.25
C LYS A 100 15.73 -10.52 -1.00
N LYS A 101 16.16 -9.36 -1.49
CA LYS A 101 16.22 -9.15 -2.95
C LYS A 101 17.67 -8.84 -3.33
N LYS A 102 18.29 -9.85 -3.96
CA LYS A 102 19.36 -9.78 -4.96
C LYS A 102 20.62 -8.98 -4.58
N GLY A 103 21.59 -9.70 -4.04
CA GLY A 103 22.97 -9.22 -3.85
C GLY A 103 23.93 -10.39 -3.70
N GLU A 104 23.97 -11.30 -4.68
CA GLU A 104 25.11 -12.20 -4.83
C GLU A 104 26.31 -11.35 -5.29
N ILE A 105 27.04 -10.78 -4.34
CA ILE A 105 28.47 -10.57 -4.49
C ILE A 105 29.15 -11.60 -3.59
N LYS A 106 29.47 -12.75 -4.17
CA LYS A 106 30.42 -13.69 -3.57
C LYS A 106 31.78 -13.00 -3.51
N LYS A 107 32.07 -12.27 -2.42
CA LYS A 107 33.45 -12.05 -1.98
C LYS A 107 33.94 -13.36 -1.38
N GLY A 108 34.29 -14.30 -2.26
CA GLY A 108 35.03 -15.50 -1.92
C GLY A 108 36.51 -15.17 -1.83
N THR A 109 36.98 -15.01 -0.59
CA THR A 109 38.28 -15.47 -0.08
C THR A 109 39.36 -15.84 -1.11
N LEU A 110 40.37 -14.98 -1.21
CA LEU A 110 41.75 -15.43 -1.45
C LEU A 110 42.20 -16.27 -0.25
N LYS A 111 42.69 -17.49 -0.53
CA LYS A 111 43.52 -18.29 0.37
C LYS A 111 44.20 -19.41 -0.44
N PRO A 112 45.39 -19.92 -0.05
CA PRO A 112 46.41 -19.35 0.83
C PRO A 112 47.46 -18.51 0.09
#